data_AF-A0A7X9CSZ4-F1
#
_entry.id   AF-A0A7X9CSZ4-F1
#
_cell.length_a   1.000
_cell.length_b   1.000
_cell.length_c   1.000
_cell.angle_alpha   90.00
_cell.angle_beta   90.00
_cell.angle_gamma   90.00
#
_symmetry.space_group_name_H-M   'P 1'
#
loop_
_entity.id
_entity.type
_entity.pdbx_description
1 polymer ?
#
loop_
_entity_poly.entity_id
_entity_poly.type
_entity_poly.pdbx_seq_one_letter_code
_entity_poly.pdbx_strand_id
1 'polypeptide(L)'
;MIKIINDPIKYVLKAIKELYPGYRAEVIYLTDYDGEEGPAYTVFDDDRDCPLVVIDASTPFHCVPGLLIHEIAHVVVGIEGGHGKKWEKVNIALMEKLQELFKKDHGCQP
;
A
#
# COMPACT_ATOMS: atom_id res chain seq x y z
N MET A 1 25.72 -4.77 -10.90
CA MET A 1 24.72 -4.30 -9.94
C MET A 1 23.43 -4.04 -10.71
N ILE A 2 22.33 -4.71 -10.36
CA ILE A 2 21.01 -4.51 -11.00
C ILE A 2 20.25 -3.47 -10.16
N LYS A 3 19.57 -2.53 -10.81
CA LYS A 3 18.78 -1.47 -10.15
C LYS A 3 17.48 -1.27 -10.92
N ILE A 4 16.35 -1.23 -10.22
CA ILE A 4 15.09 -0.74 -10.76
C ILE A 4 15.13 0.79 -10.69
N ILE A 5 15.07 1.44 -11.84
CA ILE A 5 14.90 2.89 -11.92
C ILE A 5 13.40 3.18 -11.78
N ASN A 6 13.05 4.16 -10.96
CA ASN A 6 11.67 4.52 -10.64
C ASN A 6 10.87 3.35 -10.01
N ASP A 7 11.47 2.64 -9.06
CA ASP A 7 10.79 1.58 -8.30
C ASP A 7 9.59 2.16 -7.52
N PRO A 8 8.34 1.93 -7.97
CA PRO A 8 7.18 2.56 -7.37
C PRO A 8 6.87 1.97 -5.99
N ILE A 9 7.21 0.71 -5.76
CA ILE A 9 6.99 0.02 -4.49
C ILE A 9 7.90 0.62 -3.42
N LYS A 10 9.16 0.89 -3.76
CA LYS A 10 10.09 1.57 -2.85
C LYS A 10 9.56 2.94 -2.39
N TYR A 11 8.93 3.71 -3.28
CA TYR A 11 8.36 5.00 -2.90
C TYR A 11 7.14 4.87 -2.01
N VAL A 12 6.27 3.89 -2.26
CA VAL A 12 5.13 3.58 -1.36
C VAL A 12 5.63 3.22 0.03
N LEU A 13 6.60 2.31 0.16
CA LEU A 13 7.19 1.93 1.44
C LEU A 13 7.83 3.12 2.17
N LYS A 14 8.47 4.03 1.43
CA LYS A 14 9.03 5.26 1.99
C LYS A 14 7.93 6.20 2.50
N ALA A 15 6.84 6.39 1.74
CA ALA A 15 5.70 7.22 2.17
C ALA A 15 5.07 6.68 3.45
N ILE A 16 4.85 5.36 3.54
CA ILE A 16 4.32 4.69 4.73
C ILE A 16 5.25 4.92 5.92
N LYS A 17 6.56 4.70 5.75
CA LYS A 17 7.53 4.89 6.82
C LYS A 17 7.61 6.34 7.32
N GLU A 18 7.47 7.33 6.44
CA GLU A 18 7.52 8.74 6.82
C GLU A 18 6.25 9.21 7.53
N LEU A 19 5.06 8.74 7.12
CA LEU A 19 3.79 9.15 7.72
C LEU A 19 3.35 8.30 8.91
N TYR A 20 3.67 7.01 8.88
CA TYR A 20 3.15 5.98 9.80
C TYR A 20 4.26 5.05 10.32
N PRO A 21 5.36 5.57 10.91
CA PRO A 21 6.56 4.78 11.27
C PRO A 21 6.32 3.66 12.29
N GLY A 22 5.22 3.70 13.04
CA GLY A 22 4.88 2.69 14.05
C GLY A 22 3.99 1.55 13.56
N TYR A 23 3.43 1.65 12.35
CA TYR A 23 2.53 0.63 11.81
C TYR A 23 3.32 -0.51 11.17
N ARG A 24 2.75 -1.71 11.24
CA ARG A 24 3.33 -2.93 10.69
C ARG A 24 2.26 -3.67 9.91
N ALA A 25 2.66 -4.24 8.78
CA ALA A 25 1.90 -5.20 8.02
C ALA A 25 2.87 -6.07 7.22
N GLU A 26 2.45 -7.30 6.93
CA GLU A 26 3.10 -8.16 5.95
C GLU A 26 2.38 -8.03 4.62
N VAL A 27 3.10 -8.19 3.51
CA VAL A 27 2.51 -8.16 2.16
C VAL A 27 2.87 -9.45 1.45
N ILE A 28 1.86 -10.15 0.92
CA ILE A 28 2.05 -11.35 0.08
C ILE A 28 1.38 -11.17 -1.28
N TYR A 29 1.94 -11.83 -2.27
CA TYR A 29 1.38 -11.95 -3.61
C TYR A 29 0.95 -13.40 -3.84
N LEU A 30 -0.33 -13.66 -4.07
CA LEU A 30 -0.87 -15.00 -4.29
C LEU A 30 -1.23 -15.22 -5.76
N THR A 31 -0.85 -16.37 -6.31
CA THR A 31 -1.16 -16.75 -7.70
C THR A 31 -2.45 -17.55 -7.85
N ASP A 32 -2.94 -18.13 -6.76
CA ASP A 32 -4.14 -18.96 -6.65
C ASP A 32 -5.29 -18.21 -5.94
N TYR A 33 -5.33 -16.90 -6.13
CA TYR A 33 -6.35 -16.03 -5.56
C TYR A 33 -7.67 -16.13 -6.34
N ASP A 34 -8.78 -16.33 -5.63
CA ASP A 34 -10.11 -16.55 -6.23
C ASP A 34 -10.83 -15.27 -6.68
N GLY A 35 -10.35 -14.10 -6.24
CA GLY A 35 -10.86 -12.81 -6.70
C GLY A 35 -12.08 -12.28 -5.95
N GLU A 36 -12.63 -13.00 -4.95
CA GLU A 36 -13.91 -12.63 -4.35
C GLU A 36 -13.87 -11.26 -3.63
N GLU A 37 -12.74 -10.91 -3.02
CA GLU A 37 -12.54 -9.65 -2.29
C GLU A 37 -11.94 -8.53 -3.18
N GLY A 38 -11.86 -8.75 -4.51
CA GLY A 38 -11.20 -7.82 -5.44
C GLY A 38 -9.67 -8.02 -5.50
N PRO A 39 -8.90 -7.23 -6.27
CA PRO A 39 -7.49 -7.54 -6.60
C PRO A 39 -6.50 -7.49 -5.42
N ALA A 40 -6.93 -7.01 -4.25
CA ALA A 40 -6.19 -7.02 -3.00
C ALA A 40 -7.15 -6.90 -1.81
N TYR A 41 -6.72 -7.34 -0.62
CA TYR A 41 -7.46 -7.20 0.63
C TYR A 41 -6.52 -7.26 1.85
N THR A 42 -7.01 -6.79 3.00
CA THR A 42 -6.29 -6.81 4.28
C THR A 42 -6.95 -7.77 5.26
N VAL A 43 -6.18 -8.73 5.77
CA VAL A 43 -6.59 -9.67 6.81
C VAL A 43 -6.15 -9.15 8.17
N PHE A 44 -7.12 -9.05 9.07
CA PHE A 44 -6.91 -8.85 10.50
C PHE A 44 -7.19 -10.18 11.20
N ASP A 45 -6.17 -10.79 11.78
CA ASP A 45 -6.23 -12.07 12.47
C ASP A 45 -5.56 -11.91 13.84
N ASP A 46 -6.28 -12.25 14.91
CA ASP A 46 -5.81 -12.13 16.29
C ASP A 46 -4.63 -13.08 16.60
N ASP A 47 -4.45 -14.14 15.80
CA ASP A 47 -3.33 -15.08 15.93
C ASP A 47 -2.04 -14.57 15.25
N ARG A 48 -2.05 -13.38 14.63
CA ARG A 48 -0.90 -12.78 13.94
C ARG A 48 -0.36 -11.55 14.66
N ASP A 49 0.96 -11.37 14.58
CA ASP A 49 1.65 -10.19 15.15
C ASP A 49 1.30 -8.86 14.45
N CYS A 50 0.84 -8.92 13.20
CA CYS A 50 0.37 -7.77 12.44
C CYS A 50 -0.57 -8.17 11.29
N PRO A 51 -1.35 -7.22 10.74
CA PRO A 51 -2.20 -7.47 9.58
C PRO A 51 -1.44 -7.99 8.36
N LEU A 52 -2.11 -8.81 7.55
CA LEU A 52 -1.59 -9.31 6.28
C LEU A 52 -2.32 -8.63 5.12
N VAL A 53 -1.56 -7.96 4.26
CA VAL A 53 -2.04 -7.46 2.96
C VAL A 53 -1.80 -8.54 1.92
N VAL A 54 -2.87 -8.95 1.24
CA VAL A 54 -2.84 -9.92 0.15
C VAL A 54 -3.10 -9.19 -1.15
N ILE A 55 -2.25 -9.41 -2.15
CA ILE A 55 -2.41 -8.86 -3.50
C ILE A 55 -2.44 -10.03 -4.47
N ASP A 56 -3.37 -10.01 -5.42
CA ASP A 56 -3.36 -10.96 -6.53
C ASP A 56 -2.10 -10.75 -7.37
N ALA A 57 -1.26 -11.79 -7.48
CA ALA A 57 -0.04 -11.79 -8.28
C ALA A 57 -0.31 -11.59 -9.79
N SER A 58 -1.55 -11.82 -10.25
CA SER A 58 -1.99 -11.57 -11.61
C SER A 58 -2.25 -10.09 -11.91
N THR A 59 -2.35 -9.26 -10.87
CA THR A 59 -2.60 -7.83 -10.98
C THR A 59 -1.56 -7.15 -11.87
N PRO A 60 -1.96 -6.30 -12.83
CA PRO A 60 -1.03 -5.48 -13.59
C PRO A 60 -0.11 -4.66 -12.68
N PHE A 61 1.20 -4.76 -12.87
CA PHE A 61 2.20 -4.15 -11.96
C PHE A 61 1.97 -2.65 -11.70
N HIS A 62 1.43 -1.90 -12.68
CA HIS A 62 1.12 -0.48 -12.52
C HIS A 62 0.00 -0.18 -11.50
N CYS A 63 -0.85 -1.15 -11.19
CA CYS A 63 -1.91 -1.03 -10.18
C CYS A 63 -1.40 -1.30 -8.75
N VAL A 64 -0.34 -2.11 -8.61
CA VAL A 64 0.19 -2.58 -7.31
C VAL A 64 0.50 -1.43 -6.33
N PRO A 65 1.14 -0.31 -6.73
CA PRO A 65 1.38 0.81 -5.81
C PRO A 65 0.09 1.40 -5.23
N GLY A 66 -0.95 1.51 -6.06
CA GLY A 66 -2.25 2.02 -5.63
C GLY A 66 -2.97 1.06 -4.70
N LEU A 67 -2.95 -0.24 -5.00
CA LEU A 67 -3.50 -1.28 -4.12
C LEU A 67 -2.78 -1.33 -2.77
N LEU A 68 -1.44 -1.23 -2.76
CA LEU A 68 -0.69 -1.14 -1.51
C LEU A 68 -1.11 0.07 -0.67
N ILE A 69 -1.28 1.24 -1.27
CA ILE A 69 -1.75 2.42 -0.53
C ILE A 69 -3.16 2.21 0.02
N HIS A 70 -4.05 1.61 -0.78
CA HIS A 70 -5.42 1.29 -0.39
C HIS A 70 -5.48 0.37 0.83
N GLU A 71 -4.77 -0.76 0.77
CA GLU A 71 -4.76 -1.77 1.84
C GLU A 71 -4.03 -1.26 3.08
N ILE A 72 -2.93 -0.52 2.92
CA ILE A 72 -2.24 0.08 4.06
C ILE A 72 -3.10 1.16 4.74
N ALA A 73 -3.96 1.86 3.99
CA ALA A 73 -4.94 2.74 4.63
C ALA A 73 -5.87 1.96 5.56
N HIS A 74 -6.31 0.74 5.20
CA HIS A 74 -7.04 -0.15 6.11
C HIS A 74 -6.22 -0.54 7.34
N VAL A 75 -4.95 -0.92 7.16
CA VAL A 75 -4.02 -1.23 8.27
C VAL A 75 -3.94 -0.07 9.27
N VAL A 76 -3.86 1.17 8.78
CA VAL A 76 -3.73 2.36 9.64
C VAL A 76 -5.01 2.67 10.40
N VAL A 77 -6.19 2.48 9.78
CA VAL A 77 -7.47 2.78 10.46
C VAL A 77 -7.99 1.63 11.32
N GLY A 78 -7.48 0.41 11.11
CA GLY A 78 -7.86 -0.80 11.85
C GLY A 78 -9.12 -1.48 11.30
N ILE A 79 -9.45 -2.65 11.87
CA ILE A 79 -10.52 -3.55 11.41
C ILE A 79 -11.91 -2.90 11.30
N GLU A 80 -12.22 -1.94 12.19
CA GLU A 80 -13.50 -1.21 12.19
C GLU A 80 -13.53 -0.07 11.14
N GLY A 81 -12.39 0.20 10.49
CA GLY A 81 -12.22 1.24 9.50
C GLY A 81 -12.40 0.73 8.08
N GLY A 82 -13.65 0.64 7.63
CA GLY A 82 -13.96 0.54 6.19
C GLY A 82 -13.59 1.82 5.42
N HIS A 83 -14.15 2.03 4.23
CA HIS A 83 -13.92 3.24 3.39
C HIS A 83 -14.57 4.53 3.92
N GLY A 84 -14.45 4.81 5.22
CA GLY A 84 -14.94 6.04 5.85
C GLY A 84 -13.96 7.21 5.76
N LYS A 85 -14.35 8.37 6.31
CA LYS A 85 -13.56 9.60 6.29
C LYS A 85 -12.13 9.46 6.84
N LYS A 86 -11.92 8.60 7.84
CA LYS A 86 -10.59 8.31 8.40
C LYS A 86 -9.70 7.60 7.37
N TRP A 87 -10.25 6.59 6.71
CA TRP A 87 -9.56 5.83 5.68
C TRP A 87 -9.23 6.72 4.49
N GLU A 88 -10.20 7.52 4.02
CA GLU A 88 -10.00 8.45 2.91
C GLU A 88 -8.87 9.45 3.20
N LYS A 89 -8.83 9.99 4.43
CA LYS A 89 -7.76 10.90 4.85
C LYS A 89 -6.37 10.23 4.81
N VAL A 90 -6.27 8.98 5.26
CA VAL A 90 -5.00 8.22 5.21
C VAL A 90 -4.60 7.92 3.77
N ASN A 91 -5.54 7.44 2.95
CA ASN A 91 -5.32 7.12 1.56
C ASN A 91 -4.83 8.35 0.76
N ILE A 92 -5.49 9.51 0.93
CA ILE A 92 -5.07 10.77 0.32
C ILE A 92 -3.68 11.18 0.80
N ALA A 93 -3.41 11.14 2.11
CA ALA A 93 -2.11 11.53 2.65
C ALA A 93 -0.96 10.67 2.09
N LEU A 94 -1.17 9.36 1.98
CA LEU A 94 -0.20 8.44 1.36
C LEU A 94 0.02 8.75 -0.12
N MET A 95 -1.04 9.01 -0.88
CA MET A 95 -0.96 9.39 -2.30
C MET A 95 -0.21 10.72 -2.49
N GLU A 96 -0.51 11.73 -1.69
CA GLU A 96 0.18 13.03 -1.73
C GLU A 96 1.66 12.87 -1.38
N LYS A 97 1.97 12.06 -0.37
CA LYS A 97 3.36 11.80 0.04
C LYS A 97 4.13 11.03 -1.02
N LEU A 98 3.52 10.04 -1.66
CA LEU A 98 4.09 9.34 -2.81
C LEU A 98 4.44 10.33 -3.93
N GLN A 99 3.51 11.21 -4.28
CA GLN A 99 3.73 12.23 -5.32
C GLN A 99 4.85 13.22 -4.94
N GLU A 100 4.90 13.66 -3.68
CA GLU A 100 5.98 14.51 -3.15
C GLU A 100 7.34 13.83 -3.32
N LEU A 101 7.45 12.57 -2.88
CA LEU A 101 8.69 11.79 -2.96
C LEU A 101 9.14 11.57 -4.40
N PHE A 102 8.20 11.28 -5.29
CA PHE A 102 8.47 11.10 -6.71
C PHE A 102 8.98 12.40 -7.35
N LYS A 103 8.30 13.54 -7.11
CA LYS A 103 8.73 14.86 -7.59
C LYS A 103 10.10 15.27 -7.05
N LYS A 104 10.41 14.92 -5.81
CA LYS A 104 11.71 15.25 -5.19
C LYS A 104 12.87 14.52 -5.88
N ASP A 105 12.68 13.24 -6.21
CA ASP A 105 13.75 12.42 -6.77
C ASP A 105 13.85 12.54 -8.31
N HIS A 106 12.81 13.05 -8.98
CA HIS A 106 12.76 13.20 -10.45
C HIS A 106 12.60 14.64 -10.96
N GLY A 107 12.45 15.62 -10.07
CA GLY A 107 12.10 17.00 -10.40
C GLY A 107 10.63 17.17 -10.80
N CYS A 108 10.19 18.42 -10.97
CA CYS A 108 8.96 18.71 -11.72
C CYS A 108 9.23 18.43 -13.20
N GLN A 109 9.13 17.19 -13.66
CA GLN A 109 8.91 16.94 -15.07
C GLN A 109 7.42 17.10 -15.38
N PRO A 110 7.07 17.78 -16.49
CA PRO A 110 5.70 18.11 -16.86
C PRO A 110 4.83 16.87 -17.09
#